data_AF-A0AAV7I3Q7-F1
#
_entry.id   AF-A0AAV7I3Q7-F1
#
_cell.length_a   1.000
_cell.length_b   1.000
_cell.length_c   1.000
_cell.angle_alpha   90.00
_cell.angle_beta   90.00
_cell.angle_gamma   90.00
#
_symmetry.space_group_name_H-M   'P 1'
#
loop_
_entity.id
_entity.type
_entity.pdbx_description
1 polymer ?
#
loop_
_entity_poly.entity_id
_entity_poly.type
_entity_poly.pdbx_seq_one_letter_code
_entity_poly.pdbx_strand_id
1 'polypeptide(L)'
;MYCSTLVVIVFLQELLFLTGITLTNSQRTNARQATNKIPPTVAVPGQGTLIGKEILLARPQKVTAFLGIPYAQPPIGQRRFAPPVTDPIVSWSGPRNATQFAPSCHQDLKLIKHHEMLYRKLLPSDWEDPGYSEDCLFLNLYIPDG
;
A
#
# COMPACT_ATOMS: atom_id res chain seq x y z
N MET A 1 -43.61 -23.68 -66.96
CA MET A 1 -42.26 -23.82 -66.37
C MET A 1 -42.00 -22.66 -65.40
N TYR A 2 -42.52 -22.71 -64.18
CA TYR A 2 -42.15 -21.80 -63.07
C TYR A 2 -42.44 -22.52 -61.75
N CYS A 3 -41.69 -23.57 -61.43
CA CYS A 3 -41.89 -24.37 -60.21
C CYS A 3 -40.56 -24.76 -59.51
N SER A 4 -39.43 -24.13 -59.86
CA SER A 4 -38.12 -24.55 -59.34
C SER A 4 -37.24 -23.45 -58.76
N THR A 5 -37.65 -22.18 -58.80
CA THR A 5 -36.82 -21.06 -58.30
C THR A 5 -37.23 -20.51 -56.93
N LEU A 6 -38.45 -20.79 -56.45
CA LEU A 6 -38.92 -20.32 -55.13
C LEU A 6 -38.50 -21.22 -53.96
N VAL A 7 -38.22 -22.51 -54.19
CA VAL A 7 -37.82 -23.47 -53.13
C VAL A 7 -36.34 -23.32 -52.76
N VAL A 8 -35.51 -22.84 -53.67
CA VAL A 8 -34.05 -22.69 -53.45
C VAL A 8 -33.71 -21.47 -52.60
N ILE A 9 -34.55 -20.41 -52.62
CA ILE A 9 -34.28 -19.17 -51.89
C ILE A 9 -34.64 -19.30 -50.40
N VAL A 10 -35.65 -20.10 -50.05
CA VAL A 10 -36.04 -20.31 -48.64
C VAL A 10 -35.00 -21.17 -47.88
N PHE A 11 -34.35 -22.12 -48.54
CA PHE A 11 -33.32 -22.98 -47.92
C PHE A 11 -31.96 -22.29 -47.72
N LEU A 12 -31.68 -21.19 -48.42
CA LEU A 12 -30.43 -20.43 -48.27
C LEU A 12 -30.49 -19.39 -47.14
N GLN A 13 -31.69 -19.06 -46.65
CA GLN A 13 -31.85 -18.10 -45.55
C GLN A 13 -31.94 -18.76 -44.16
N GLU A 14 -32.23 -20.06 -44.09
CA GLU A 14 -32.22 -20.85 -42.84
C GLU A 14 -30.81 -21.34 -42.43
N LEU A 15 -29.83 -21.32 -43.34
CA LEU A 15 -28.45 -21.74 -43.06
C LEU A 15 -27.56 -20.64 -42.43
N LEU A 16 -28.07 -19.41 -42.31
CA LEU A 16 -27.36 -18.30 -41.65
C LEU A 16 -27.81 -18.08 -40.18
N PHE A 17 -28.80 -18.82 -39.69
CA PHE A 17 -29.31 -18.67 -38.31
C PHE A 17 -28.86 -19.77 -37.33
N LEU A 18 -27.96 -20.68 -37.73
CA LEU A 18 -27.41 -21.72 -36.83
C LEU A 18 -25.95 -21.50 -36.38
N THR A 19 -25.31 -20.39 -36.76
CA THR A 19 -23.94 -20.06 -36.30
C THR A 19 -23.88 -18.82 -35.40
N GLY A 20 -24.98 -18.50 -34.72
CA GLY A 20 -25.04 -17.47 -33.68
C GLY A 20 -24.47 -17.92 -32.34
N ILE A 21 -23.26 -18.48 -32.28
CA ILE A 21 -22.53 -18.60 -31.02
C ILE A 21 -21.89 -17.24 -30.75
N THR A 22 -22.56 -16.39 -29.99
CA THR A 22 -21.91 -15.23 -29.38
C THR A 22 -20.85 -15.78 -28.42
N LEU A 23 -19.59 -15.76 -28.84
CA LEU A 23 -18.45 -15.86 -27.93
C LEU A 23 -18.51 -14.64 -27.01
N THR A 24 -19.22 -14.77 -25.88
CA THR A 24 -19.05 -13.85 -24.78
C THR A 24 -17.60 -14.00 -24.36
N ASN A 25 -16.76 -13.01 -24.66
CA ASN A 25 -15.44 -12.91 -24.09
C ASN A 25 -15.61 -13.02 -22.57
N SER A 26 -15.28 -14.18 -22.03
CA SER A 26 -15.08 -14.35 -20.60
C SER A 26 -13.85 -13.51 -20.29
N GLN A 27 -14.06 -12.23 -19.98
CA GLN A 27 -13.04 -11.47 -19.30
C GLN A 27 -12.77 -12.25 -18.03
N ARG A 28 -11.61 -12.89 -17.98
CA ARG A 28 -11.00 -13.27 -16.70
C ARG A 28 -10.79 -11.95 -16.00
N THR A 29 -11.80 -11.51 -15.24
CA THR A 29 -11.55 -10.59 -14.15
C THR A 29 -10.54 -11.33 -13.31
N ASN A 30 -9.29 -10.87 -13.34
CA ASN A 30 -8.36 -11.19 -12.28
C ASN A 30 -9.03 -10.66 -11.01
N ALA A 31 -9.87 -11.49 -10.39
CA ALA A 31 -10.22 -11.32 -9.02
C ALA A 31 -8.86 -11.37 -8.32
N ARG A 32 -8.35 -10.19 -7.94
CA ARG A 32 -7.26 -10.12 -6.98
C ARG A 32 -7.77 -10.95 -5.82
N GLN A 33 -7.20 -12.14 -5.65
CA GLN A 33 -7.49 -12.98 -4.52
C GLN A 33 -6.96 -12.20 -3.34
N ALA A 34 -7.82 -11.40 -2.71
CA ALA A 34 -7.55 -10.75 -1.46
C ALA A 34 -7.30 -11.91 -0.48
N THR A 35 -6.04 -12.23 -0.26
CA THR A 35 -5.65 -13.11 0.82
C THR A 35 -6.19 -12.44 2.08
N ASN A 36 -7.14 -13.10 2.76
CA ASN A 36 -7.62 -12.70 4.09
C ASN A 36 -6.47 -12.85 5.09
N LYS A 37 -5.44 -12.02 4.90
CA LYS A 37 -4.24 -12.03 5.69
C LYS A 37 -4.45 -10.99 6.77
N ILE A 38 -4.61 -11.48 8.00
CA ILE A 38 -4.74 -10.63 9.18
C ILE A 38 -3.46 -9.78 9.27
N PRO A 39 -3.57 -8.45 9.35
CA PRO A 39 -2.40 -7.59 9.41
C PRO A 39 -1.66 -7.79 10.76
N PRO A 40 -0.32 -7.76 10.76
CA PRO A 40 0.44 -7.91 12.00
C PRO A 40 0.07 -6.79 12.98
N THR A 41 -0.23 -7.17 14.22
CA THR A 41 -0.73 -6.24 15.24
C THR A 41 0.08 -6.42 16.52
N VAL A 42 0.41 -5.32 17.20
CA VAL A 42 1.16 -5.34 18.47
C VAL A 42 0.59 -4.34 19.46
N ALA A 43 0.44 -4.73 20.72
CA ALA A 43 0.06 -3.83 21.81
C ALA A 43 1.33 -3.25 22.46
N VAL A 44 1.43 -1.91 22.50
CA VAL A 44 2.52 -1.18 23.13
C VAL A 44 2.05 -0.66 24.49
N PRO A 45 2.66 -1.10 25.60
CA PRO A 45 2.28 -0.65 26.94
C PRO A 45 2.29 0.87 27.05
N GLY A 46 1.20 1.46 27.53
CA GLY A 46 1.08 2.91 27.73
C GLY A 46 0.82 3.74 26.46
N GLN A 47 0.90 3.17 25.25
CA GLN A 47 0.66 3.92 23.99
C GLN A 47 -0.57 3.47 23.22
N GLY A 48 -0.87 2.16 23.20
CA GLY A 48 -2.01 1.59 22.47
C GLY A 48 -1.60 0.47 21.51
N THR A 49 -2.49 0.10 20.59
CA THR A 49 -2.26 -0.99 19.64
C THR A 49 -1.82 -0.44 18.28
N LEU A 50 -0.85 -1.08 17.64
CA LEU A 50 -0.37 -0.76 16.30
C LEU A 50 -0.75 -1.85 15.30
N ILE A 51 -1.12 -1.46 14.09
CA ILE A 51 -1.33 -2.34 12.94
C ILE A 51 -0.22 -2.07 11.92
N GLY A 52 0.61 -3.07 11.65
CA GLY A 52 1.73 -2.99 10.71
C GLY A 52 1.44 -3.67 9.37
N LYS A 53 2.49 -3.89 8.58
CA LYS A 53 2.44 -4.62 7.30
C LYS A 53 3.58 -5.61 7.18
N GLU A 54 3.37 -6.69 6.43
CA GLU A 54 4.47 -7.57 6.01
C GLU A 54 5.08 -7.02 4.72
N ILE A 55 6.40 -6.97 4.67
CA ILE A 55 7.20 -6.60 3.50
C ILE A 55 7.97 -7.85 3.06
N LEU A 56 7.92 -8.14 1.76
CA LEU A 56 8.71 -9.19 1.13
C LEU A 56 10.04 -8.59 0.66
N LEU A 57 11.15 -9.18 1.08
CA LEU A 57 12.49 -8.79 0.63
C LEU A 57 12.93 -9.63 -0.58
N ALA A 58 14.14 -9.35 -1.08
CA ALA A 58 14.77 -10.21 -2.09
C ALA A 58 15.14 -11.56 -1.44
N ARG A 59 14.73 -12.67 -2.08
CA ARG A 59 14.63 -14.05 -1.50
C ARG A 59 13.37 -14.16 -0.61
N PRO A 60 12.78 -15.35 -0.36
CA PRO A 60 11.47 -15.49 0.32
C PRO A 60 11.49 -15.12 1.82
N GLN A 61 12.33 -14.15 2.20
CA GLN A 61 12.39 -13.56 3.52
C GLN A 61 11.31 -12.48 3.65
N LYS A 62 10.62 -12.58 4.76
CA LYS A 62 9.54 -11.68 5.18
C LYS A 62 10.02 -10.86 6.36
N VAL A 63 9.56 -9.63 6.41
CA VAL A 63 9.80 -8.70 7.50
C VAL A 63 8.48 -8.08 7.89
N THR A 64 8.17 -8.10 9.19
CA THR A 64 7.06 -7.33 9.73
C THR A 64 7.51 -5.90 10.00
N ALA A 65 6.81 -4.92 9.44
CA ALA A 65 7.14 -3.52 9.58
C ALA A 65 6.02 -2.73 10.27
N PHE A 66 6.42 -1.87 11.20
CA PHE A 66 5.59 -0.85 11.84
C PHE A 66 6.25 0.51 11.63
N LEU A 67 5.57 1.41 10.92
CA LEU A 67 6.12 2.66 10.40
C LEU A 67 5.39 3.86 11.02
N GLY A 68 6.10 4.98 11.17
CA GLY A 68 5.50 6.24 11.62
C GLY A 68 4.97 6.21 13.06
N ILE A 69 5.68 5.54 13.97
CA ILE A 69 5.30 5.41 15.39
C ILE A 69 5.81 6.62 16.17
N PRO A 70 4.96 7.45 16.79
CA PRO A 70 5.43 8.61 17.55
C PRO A 70 6.14 8.16 18.83
N TYR A 71 7.32 8.73 19.10
CA TYR A 71 8.09 8.44 20.33
C TYR A 71 8.19 9.64 21.28
N ALA A 72 7.80 10.84 20.83
CA ALA A 72 7.79 12.05 21.62
C ALA A 72 6.66 12.97 21.14
N GLN A 73 6.34 13.96 21.97
CA GLN A 73 5.41 15.03 21.61
C GLN A 73 5.98 15.89 20.46
N PRO A 74 5.13 16.43 19.55
CA PRO A 74 5.58 17.29 18.46
C PRO A 74 6.41 18.50 18.97
N PRO A 75 7.62 18.75 18.45
CA PRO A 75 8.53 19.81 18.92
C PRO A 75 8.18 21.18 18.30
N ILE A 76 6.89 21.51 18.24
CA ILE A 76 6.36 22.73 17.62
C ILE A 76 6.01 23.80 18.67
N GLY A 77 5.97 25.06 18.23
CA GLY A 77 5.59 26.20 19.08
C GLY A 77 6.52 26.35 20.28
N GLN A 78 5.96 26.37 21.49
CA GLN A 78 6.73 26.52 22.74
C GLN A 78 7.66 25.34 23.07
N ARG A 79 7.50 24.20 22.37
CA ARG A 79 8.37 23.03 22.53
C ARG A 79 9.60 23.07 21.62
N ARG A 80 9.67 24.04 20.71
CA ARG A 80 10.83 24.19 19.83
C ARG A 80 12.08 24.51 20.65
N PHE A 81 13.19 23.86 20.34
CA PHE A 81 14.48 23.99 21.04
C PHE A 81 14.49 23.53 22.51
N ALA A 82 13.41 22.92 22.99
CA ALA A 82 13.39 22.22 24.26
C ALA A 82 13.74 20.73 24.04
N PRO A 83 14.17 20.00 25.10
CA PRO A 83 14.27 18.55 25.05
C PRO A 83 12.93 17.90 24.62
N PRO A 84 12.95 16.79 23.85
CA PRO A 84 11.74 16.06 23.51
C PRO A 84 10.95 15.65 24.76
N VAL A 85 9.64 15.93 24.77
CA VAL A 85 8.76 15.55 25.87
C VAL A 85 8.24 14.15 25.62
N THR A 86 8.53 13.23 26.55
CA THR A 86 8.14 11.81 26.48
C THR A 86 7.16 11.40 27.58
N ASP A 87 6.86 12.30 28.52
CA ASP A 87 5.91 12.07 29.61
C ASP A 87 4.80 13.16 29.61
N PRO A 88 3.51 12.78 29.47
CA PRO A 88 3.05 11.45 29.10
C PRO A 88 3.48 11.09 27.67
N ILE A 89 3.77 9.80 27.46
CA ILE A 89 4.10 9.29 26.13
C ILE A 89 2.87 9.45 25.22
N VAL A 90 3.11 9.72 23.93
CA VAL A 90 2.02 9.87 22.96
C VAL A 90 1.26 8.55 22.88
N SER A 91 -0.01 8.60 23.30
CA SER A 91 -0.94 7.47 23.28
C SER A 91 -2.15 7.76 22.40
N TRP A 92 -2.83 6.72 21.94
CA TRP A 92 -4.03 6.83 21.10
C TRP A 92 -5.12 5.86 21.54
N SER A 93 -6.38 6.21 21.27
CA SER A 93 -7.52 5.32 21.51
C SER A 93 -7.71 4.35 20.35
N GLY A 94 -7.71 3.04 20.65
CA GLY A 94 -7.92 1.99 19.66
C GLY A 94 -6.67 1.62 18.84
N PRO A 95 -6.82 0.85 17.75
CA PRO A 95 -5.69 0.50 16.89
C PRO A 95 -5.26 1.66 15.99
N ARG A 96 -3.95 1.97 15.97
CA ARG A 96 -3.33 2.93 15.06
C ARG A 96 -2.75 2.22 13.85
N ASN A 97 -3.04 2.75 12.67
CA ASN A 97 -2.41 2.30 11.44
C ASN A 97 -0.93 2.77 11.39
N ALA A 98 0.00 1.83 11.34
CA ALA A 98 1.44 2.02 11.29
C ALA A 98 2.02 1.38 10.01
N THR A 99 1.38 1.58 8.86
CA THR A 99 1.84 1.02 7.57
C THR A 99 2.52 2.04 6.66
N GLN A 100 2.60 3.31 7.06
CA GLN A 100 3.11 4.43 6.27
C GLN A 100 4.21 5.18 7.02
N PHE A 101 5.14 5.76 6.27
CA PHE A 101 6.18 6.63 6.85
C PHE A 101 5.56 7.94 7.35
N ALA A 102 6.14 8.48 8.41
CA ALA A 102 5.86 9.82 8.86
C ALA A 102 6.83 10.83 8.22
N PRO A 103 6.51 12.14 8.22
CA PRO A 103 7.35 13.17 7.61
C PRO A 103 8.78 13.19 8.17
N SER A 104 9.74 13.53 7.31
CA SER A 104 11.12 13.79 7.74
C SER A 104 11.25 15.18 8.37
N CYS A 105 12.26 15.39 9.22
CA CYS A 105 12.52 16.71 9.76
C CYS A 105 13.04 17.67 8.67
N HIS A 106 12.80 18.97 8.81
CA HIS A 106 13.36 19.96 7.89
C HIS A 106 14.90 19.89 7.86
N GLN A 107 15.45 19.72 6.65
CA GLN A 107 16.88 19.70 6.37
C GLN A 107 17.18 20.58 5.15
N ASP A 108 18.40 21.11 5.05
CA ASP A 108 18.82 21.84 3.85
C ASP A 108 19.02 20.87 2.68
N LEU A 109 18.08 20.87 1.75
CA LEU A 109 18.08 19.98 0.58
C LEU A 109 19.23 20.27 -0.40
N LYS A 110 19.90 21.42 -0.29
CA LYS A 110 21.09 21.72 -1.10
C LYS A 110 22.30 20.92 -0.64
N LEU A 111 22.25 20.38 0.58
CA LEU A 111 23.30 19.57 1.20
C LEU A 111 22.98 18.08 1.20
N ILE A 112 22.00 17.63 0.40
CA ILE A 112 21.70 16.19 0.25
C ILE A 112 22.99 15.51 -0.17
N LYS A 113 23.59 14.81 0.79
CA LYS A 113 24.81 14.05 0.57
C LYS A 113 24.45 12.90 -0.36
N HIS A 114 25.42 12.49 -1.18
CA HIS A 114 25.21 11.43 -2.17
C HIS A 114 24.53 10.16 -1.61
N HIS A 115 24.80 9.83 -0.34
CA HIS A 115 24.21 8.68 0.33
C HIS A 115 22.69 8.79 0.52
N GLU A 116 22.12 9.97 0.73
CA GLU A 116 20.67 10.17 0.87
C GLU A 116 19.94 9.95 -0.46
N MET A 117 20.56 10.40 -1.57
CA MET A 117 20.04 10.10 -2.91
C MET A 117 20.08 8.60 -3.22
N LEU A 118 21.16 7.91 -2.82
CA LEU A 118 21.26 6.47 -2.97
C LEU A 118 20.22 5.75 -2.11
N TYR A 119 20.04 6.18 -0.87
CA TYR A 119 19.06 5.60 0.05
C TYR A 119 17.63 5.74 -0.50
N ARG A 120 17.25 6.92 -1.00
CA ARG A 120 15.96 7.13 -1.69
C ARG A 120 15.76 6.20 -2.89
N LYS A 121 16.82 5.86 -3.63
CA LYS A 121 16.75 4.90 -4.75
C LYS A 121 16.61 3.43 -4.30
N LEU A 122 16.98 3.12 -3.07
CA LEU A 122 16.85 1.77 -2.49
C LEU A 122 15.47 1.53 -1.87
N LEU A 123 14.70 2.59 -1.60
CA LEU A 123 13.34 2.47 -1.11
C LEU A 123 12.40 1.96 -2.23
N PRO A 124 11.50 1.03 -1.93
CA PRO A 124 10.46 0.60 -2.85
C PRO A 124 9.67 1.79 -3.42
N SER A 125 9.44 1.80 -4.74
CA SER A 125 8.80 2.92 -5.44
C SER A 125 7.32 3.11 -5.10
N ASP A 126 6.69 2.10 -4.47
CA ASP A 126 5.31 2.13 -4.01
C ASP A 126 5.14 2.92 -2.70
N TRP A 127 6.22 3.42 -2.11
CA TRP A 127 6.17 4.20 -0.89
C TRP A 127 6.05 5.69 -1.21
N GLU A 128 4.93 6.27 -0.77
CA GLU A 128 4.68 7.70 -0.85
C GLU A 128 5.64 8.45 0.07
N ASP A 129 6.29 9.50 -0.46
CA ASP A 129 7.15 10.39 0.31
C ASP A 129 6.27 11.29 1.19
N PRO A 130 6.28 11.13 2.53
CA PRO A 130 5.43 11.93 3.42
C PRO A 130 5.91 13.39 3.53
N GLY A 131 7.01 13.76 2.87
CA GLY A 131 7.54 15.12 2.84
C GLY A 131 8.24 15.51 4.15
N TYR A 132 8.17 16.79 4.47
CA TYR A 132 8.87 17.38 5.61
C TYR A 132 7.91 18.08 6.57
N SER A 133 8.17 17.94 7.87
CA SER A 133 7.44 18.60 8.95
C SER A 133 8.35 18.84 10.15
N GLU A 134 8.03 19.81 11.00
CA GLU A 134 8.64 19.90 12.34
C GLU A 134 8.12 18.81 13.27
N ASP A 135 6.90 18.33 13.05
CA ASP A 135 6.40 17.10 13.67
C ASP A 135 6.98 15.89 12.91
N CYS A 136 8.19 15.50 13.29
CA CYS A 136 8.98 14.44 12.64
C CYS A 136 9.57 13.42 13.63
N LEU A 137 9.15 13.43 14.90
CA LEU A 137 9.68 12.54 15.94
C LEU A 137 9.00 11.16 15.92
N PHE A 138 9.30 10.39 14.88
CA PHE A 138 8.74 9.06 14.63
C PHE A 138 9.81 7.98 14.48
N LEU A 139 9.42 6.73 14.76
CA LEU A 139 10.23 5.53 14.57
C LEU A 139 9.62 4.62 13.51
N ASN A 140 10.50 3.88 12.83
CA ASN A 140 10.15 2.80 11.92
C ASN A 140 10.83 1.52 12.44
N LEU A 141 10.04 0.48 12.72
CA LEU A 141 10.48 -0.80 13.26
C LEU A 141 10.37 -1.88 12.18
N TYR A 142 11.42 -2.70 12.05
CA TYR A 142 11.49 -3.82 11.13
C TYR A 142 11.89 -5.07 11.91
N ILE A 143 10.99 -6.05 11.93
CA ILE A 143 11.14 -7.29 12.70
C ILE A 143 11.31 -8.41 11.68
N PRO A 144 12.47 -9.07 11.60
CA PRO A 144 12.68 -10.18 10.70
C PRO A 144 11.82 -11.39 11.12
N ASP A 145 11.33 -12.14 10.15
CA ASP A 145 10.76 -13.46 10.41
C ASP A 145 11.90 -14.42 10.81
N GLY A 146 11.77 -15.04 11.99
CA GLY A 146 12.69 -16.02 12.55
C GLY A 146 12.15 -17.43 12.45
#